data_AF-A0AAU2NDP3-F1
#
_entry.id   AF-A0AAU2NDP3-F1
#
_cell.length_a   1.000
_cell.length_b   1.000
_cell.length_c   1.000
_cell.angle_alpha   90.00
_cell.angle_beta   90.00
_cell.angle_gamma   90.00
#
_symmetry.space_group_name_H-M   'P 1'
#
loop_
_entity.id
_entity.type
_entity.pdbx_description
1 polymer ?
#
loop_
_entity_poly.entity_id
_entity_poly.type
_entity_poly.pdbx_seq_one_letter_code
_entity_poly.pdbx_strand_id
1 'polypeptide(L)'
;MATAERREIVVGIDPARDWHLPLAWASDEAHRRGIGLRLVVAVPPPQRTRQVDDTPRMTALRQAGSEALAAGYDWARERHLGLDAATDLIEGFPVPAIGRLSHQARMLVLGSRHLSRTAELFSAGSTVVPVVAQAHCPVAVVGNPEHITQESPYLVVGIDGSESSKAALALAFEEADLRGAALRAIAVWQPPVFLLHDEEVALQAQRRMLAETTAGWSQKYPDVVLSHEVPIGHPVEELAEAAEHALAVVVGRRGRGGYSGMRLGSVVHGLLHRAFCPVITVPAE
;
A
#
# COMPACT_ATOMS: atom_id res chain seq x y z
N MET A 1 -25.53 13.94 -2.38
CA MET A 1 -24.35 14.82 -2.32
C MET A 1 -23.23 14.10 -3.03
N ALA A 2 -22.86 14.56 -4.23
CA ALA A 2 -21.79 13.96 -5.01
C ALA A 2 -20.48 14.06 -4.21
N THR A 3 -19.93 12.91 -3.82
CA THR A 3 -18.58 12.80 -3.28
C THR A 3 -17.63 13.49 -4.25
N ALA A 4 -16.93 14.52 -3.79
CA ALA A 4 -15.86 15.15 -4.57
C ALA A 4 -14.91 14.02 -5.01
N GLU A 5 -14.82 13.79 -6.33
CA GLU A 5 -14.02 12.71 -6.88
C GLU A 5 -12.59 12.83 -6.36
N ARG A 6 -12.09 11.73 -5.80
CA ARG A 6 -10.70 11.59 -5.39
C ARG A 6 -9.83 11.62 -6.65
N ARG A 7 -9.15 12.74 -6.89
CA ARG A 7 -8.58 13.08 -8.21
C ARG A 7 -7.06 12.97 -8.34
N GLU A 8 -6.36 12.56 -7.29
CA GLU A 8 -4.90 12.59 -7.31
C GLU A 8 -4.28 11.40 -6.56
N ILE A 9 -3.12 10.96 -7.04
CA ILE A 9 -2.19 10.12 -6.29
C ILE A 9 -1.36 11.04 -5.41
N VAL A 10 -1.28 10.74 -4.11
CA VAL A 10 -0.46 11.53 -3.17
C VAL A 10 0.73 10.70 -2.74
N VAL A 11 1.95 11.19 -2.95
CA VAL A 11 3.19 10.53 -2.52
C VAL A 11 3.86 11.29 -1.39
N GLY A 12 4.16 10.58 -0.31
CA GLY A 12 4.93 11.13 0.82
C GLY A 12 6.43 11.06 0.53
N ILE A 13 7.10 12.20 0.59
CA ILE A 13 8.56 12.32 0.42
C ILE A 13 9.21 12.48 1.80
N ASP A 14 10.19 11.64 2.10
CA ASP A 14 11.09 11.79 3.25
C ASP A 14 12.42 12.36 2.73
N PRO A 15 12.74 13.66 2.96
CA PRO A 15 13.95 14.28 2.45
C PRO A 15 15.24 13.61 2.93
N ALA A 16 15.18 12.82 4.01
CA ALA A 16 16.34 12.12 4.55
C ALA A 16 16.55 10.73 3.90
N ARG A 17 15.77 10.36 2.90
CA ARG A 17 15.77 9.02 2.29
C ARG A 17 15.69 9.09 0.77
N ASP A 18 15.99 7.95 0.17
CA ASP A 18 15.71 7.74 -1.23
C ASP A 18 14.19 7.69 -1.47
N TRP A 19 13.71 8.62 -2.28
CA TRP A 19 12.31 8.78 -2.66
C TRP A 19 12.07 8.41 -4.14
N HIS A 20 13.10 8.02 -4.90
CA HIS A 20 12.97 7.80 -6.34
C HIS A 20 12.01 6.65 -6.65
N LEU A 21 12.09 5.50 -5.97
CA LEU A 21 11.23 4.35 -6.28
C LEU A 21 9.76 4.57 -5.90
N PRO A 22 9.41 5.07 -4.70
CA PRO A 22 8.02 5.41 -4.39
C PRO A 22 7.47 6.50 -5.31
N LEU A 23 8.29 7.49 -5.69
CA LEU A 23 7.90 8.52 -6.64
C LEU A 23 7.72 7.96 -8.05
N ALA A 24 8.59 7.04 -8.50
CA ALA A 24 8.46 6.34 -9.77
C ALA A 24 7.12 5.62 -9.85
N TRP A 25 6.81 4.83 -8.82
CA TRP A 25 5.58 4.07 -8.71
C TRP A 25 4.36 5.00 -8.70
N ALA A 26 4.39 6.07 -7.89
CA ALA A 26 3.30 7.05 -7.84
C ALA A 26 3.09 7.79 -9.16
N SER A 27 4.17 8.14 -9.87
CA SER A 27 4.13 8.82 -11.15
C SER A 27 3.58 7.90 -12.25
N ASP A 28 4.02 6.64 -12.28
CA ASP A 28 3.48 5.62 -13.19
C ASP A 28 1.98 5.40 -12.94
N GLU A 29 1.58 5.36 -11.68
CA GLU A 29 0.20 5.13 -11.29
C GLU A 29 -0.71 6.31 -11.66
N ALA A 30 -0.26 7.54 -11.40
CA ALA A 30 -0.96 8.76 -11.79
C ALA A 30 -1.11 8.83 -13.32
N HIS A 31 -0.03 8.51 -14.06
CA HIS A 31 -0.03 8.50 -15.51
C HIS A 31 -0.98 7.44 -16.09
N ARG A 32 -0.93 6.18 -15.62
CA ARG A 32 -1.83 5.10 -16.08
C ARG A 32 -3.30 5.43 -15.87
N ARG A 33 -3.62 6.13 -14.78
CA ARG A 33 -4.97 6.53 -14.43
C ARG A 33 -5.42 7.84 -15.10
N GLY A 34 -4.50 8.60 -15.69
CA GLY A 34 -4.79 9.93 -16.22
C GLY A 34 -5.23 10.94 -15.15
N ILE A 35 -4.67 10.83 -13.94
CA ILE A 35 -5.00 11.71 -12.81
C ILE A 35 -3.75 12.45 -12.30
N GLY A 36 -3.95 13.47 -11.44
CA GLY A 36 -2.84 14.28 -10.94
C GLY A 36 -1.95 13.54 -9.93
N LEU A 37 -0.71 14.03 -9.77
CA LEU A 37 0.26 13.58 -8.78
C LEU A 37 0.55 14.72 -7.80
N ARG A 38 0.49 14.44 -6.49
CA ARG A 38 0.86 15.40 -5.44
C ARG A 38 2.00 14.86 -4.59
N LEU A 39 3.14 15.54 -4.62
CA LEU A 39 4.29 15.25 -3.77
C LEU A 39 4.14 16.03 -2.46
N VAL A 40 4.34 15.36 -1.33
CA VAL A 40 4.11 15.96 -0.01
C VAL A 40 5.28 15.72 0.91
N VAL A 41 5.79 16.79 1.52
CA VAL A 41 6.70 16.72 2.68
C VAL A 41 5.99 17.32 3.88
N ALA A 42 5.96 16.59 5.00
CA ALA A 42 5.40 17.09 6.25
C ALA A 42 6.53 17.50 7.21
N VAL A 43 6.54 18.77 7.61
CA VAL A 43 7.54 19.33 8.54
C VAL A 43 6.88 19.57 9.89
N PRO A 44 7.37 18.95 10.99
CA PRO A 44 6.82 19.18 12.32
C PRO A 44 6.86 20.66 12.71
N PRO A 45 5.85 21.16 13.47
CA PRO A 45 5.88 22.53 13.98
C PRO A 45 7.02 22.71 14.98
N PRO A 46 7.53 23.94 15.16
CA PRO A 46 8.58 24.23 16.14
C PRO A 46 8.11 23.87 17.56
N GLN A 47 8.91 23.08 18.29
CA GLN A 47 8.65 22.78 19.69
C GLN A 47 9.16 23.94 20.54
N ARG A 48 8.26 24.82 21.00
CA ARG A 48 8.61 25.82 22.02
C ARG A 48 8.68 25.15 23.39
N THR A 49 9.79 24.47 23.68
CA THR A 49 10.14 24.15 25.07
C THR A 49 10.87 25.32 25.71
N ARG A 50 10.77 25.50 27.03
CA ARG A 50 11.30 26.67 27.77
C ARG A 50 12.84 26.83 27.71
N GLN A 51 13.58 25.95 27.03
CA GLN A 51 15.02 25.81 27.22
C GLN A 51 15.86 25.62 25.94
N VAL A 52 15.26 25.43 24.75
CA VAL A 52 16.00 25.21 23.49
C VAL A 52 15.35 25.98 22.34
N ASP A 53 16.15 26.77 21.61
CA ASP A 53 15.73 27.40 20.35
C ASP A 53 15.93 26.41 19.18
N ASP A 54 14.85 25.75 18.77
CA ASP A 54 14.85 24.81 17.65
C ASP A 54 14.80 25.48 16.26
N THR A 55 14.81 26.82 16.18
CA THR A 55 14.65 27.57 14.92
C THR A 55 15.64 27.14 13.83
N PRO A 56 16.95 26.99 14.07
CA PRO A 56 17.91 26.58 13.04
C PRO A 56 17.59 25.19 12.47
N ARG A 57 17.20 24.24 13.33
CA ARG A 57 16.82 22.89 12.95
C ARG A 57 15.55 22.90 12.08
N MET A 58 14.56 23.73 12.44
CA MET A 58 13.31 23.85 11.67
C MET A 58 13.53 24.48 10.31
N THR A 59 14.37 25.52 10.22
CA THR A 59 14.77 26.11 8.95
C THR A 59 15.45 25.07 8.06
N ALA A 60 16.36 24.27 8.61
CA ALA A 60 17.02 23.20 7.87
C ALA A 60 16.03 22.13 7.37
N LEU A 61 15.05 21.71 8.18
CA LEU A 61 14.02 20.75 7.75
C LEU A 61 13.11 21.30 6.64
N ARG A 62 12.69 22.58 6.74
CA ARG A 62 11.89 23.23 5.69
C ARG A 62 12.68 23.39 4.40
N GLN A 63 13.96 23.75 4.50
CA GLN A 63 14.85 23.89 3.35
C GLN A 63 15.04 22.53 2.66
N ALA A 64 15.43 21.50 3.40
CA ALA A 64 15.59 20.14 2.86
C ALA A 64 14.29 19.60 2.26
N GLY A 65 13.14 19.88 2.89
CA GLY A 65 11.83 19.53 2.35
C GLY A 65 11.51 20.22 1.03
N SER A 66 11.81 21.52 0.93
CA SER A 66 11.58 22.30 -0.30
C SER A 66 12.50 21.83 -1.44
N GLU A 67 13.76 21.56 -1.13
CA GLU A 67 14.74 21.02 -2.08
C GLU A 67 14.32 19.64 -2.60
N ALA A 68 13.89 18.74 -1.70
CA ALA A 68 13.41 17.41 -2.08
C ALA A 68 12.13 17.48 -2.93
N LEU A 69 11.21 18.41 -2.64
CA LEU A 69 10.01 18.61 -3.45
C LEU A 69 10.34 19.15 -4.84
N ALA A 70 11.26 20.12 -4.95
CA ALA A 70 11.69 20.65 -6.24
C ALA A 70 12.38 19.57 -7.10
N ALA A 71 13.33 18.85 -6.51
CA ALA A 71 14.02 17.75 -7.20
C ALA A 71 13.05 16.63 -7.61
N GLY A 72 12.12 16.25 -6.72
CA GLY A 72 11.10 15.25 -7.03
C GLY A 72 10.13 15.70 -8.11
N TYR A 73 9.74 16.97 -8.12
CA TYR A 73 8.86 17.53 -9.14
C TYR A 73 9.49 17.46 -10.54
N ASP A 74 10.73 17.92 -10.66
CA ASP A 74 11.46 17.90 -11.93
C ASP A 74 11.63 16.45 -12.42
N TRP A 75 12.04 15.55 -11.52
CA TRP A 75 12.21 14.13 -11.81
C TRP A 75 10.90 13.45 -12.28
N ALA A 76 9.77 13.73 -11.62
CA ALA A 76 8.47 13.14 -11.99
C ALA A 76 8.01 13.60 -13.38
N ARG A 77 8.27 14.86 -13.73
CA ARG A 77 7.94 15.43 -15.06
C ARG A 77 8.83 14.91 -16.17
N GLU A 78 10.09 14.63 -15.88
CA GLU A 78 11.00 13.97 -16.83
C GLU A 78 10.57 12.54 -17.10
N ARG A 79 10.08 11.83 -16.08
CA ARG A 79 9.58 10.46 -16.22
C ARG A 79 8.34 10.39 -17.11
N HIS A 80 7.38 11.30 -16.92
CA HIS A 80 6.13 11.35 -17.69
C HIS A 80 5.83 12.76 -18.18
N LEU A 81 6.09 13.01 -19.48
CA LEU A 81 5.76 14.28 -20.11
C LEU A 81 4.25 14.53 -20.03
N GLY A 82 3.87 15.69 -19.49
CA GLY A 82 2.46 16.09 -19.34
C GLY A 82 1.77 15.60 -18.06
N LEU A 83 2.50 14.97 -17.13
CA LEU A 83 1.97 14.66 -15.81
C LEU A 83 1.61 15.94 -15.06
N ASP A 84 0.34 16.05 -14.62
CA ASP A 84 -0.13 17.14 -13.76
C ASP A 84 0.38 16.90 -12.33
N ALA A 85 1.58 17.40 -12.06
CA ALA A 85 2.24 17.29 -10.77
C ALA A 85 2.07 18.58 -9.95
N ALA A 86 1.92 18.42 -8.63
CA ALA A 86 1.93 19.50 -7.65
C ALA A 86 2.78 19.11 -6.44
N THR A 87 3.27 20.11 -5.70
CA THR A 87 4.09 19.91 -4.49
C THR A 87 3.50 20.67 -3.31
N ASP A 88 3.40 20.02 -2.16
CA ASP A 88 2.94 20.65 -0.92
C ASP A 88 3.93 20.41 0.22
N LEU A 89 4.46 21.50 0.78
CA LEU A 89 5.18 21.49 2.06
C LEU A 89 4.19 21.77 3.19
N ILE A 90 3.81 20.73 3.93
CA ILE A 90 2.76 20.82 4.94
C ILE A 90 3.38 20.97 6.33
N GLU A 91 2.89 21.94 7.11
CA GLU A 91 3.24 22.03 8.52
C GLU A 91 2.41 21.03 9.35
N GLY A 92 3.09 20.17 10.10
CA GLY A 92 2.47 19.16 10.94
C GLY A 92 3.31 17.89 11.08
N PHE A 93 2.97 17.08 12.08
CA PHE A 93 3.58 15.75 12.19
C PHE A 93 3.17 14.89 10.97
N PRO A 94 4.08 14.10 10.37
CA PRO A 94 3.82 13.36 9.14
C PRO A 94 2.57 12.47 9.17
N VAL A 95 2.39 11.70 10.24
CA VAL A 95 1.27 10.76 10.38
C VAL A 95 -0.08 11.47 10.25
N PRO A 96 -0.47 12.43 11.11
CA PRO A 96 -1.76 13.11 10.98
C PRO A 96 -1.86 14.00 9.73
N ALA A 97 -0.75 14.60 9.27
CA ALA A 97 -0.76 15.42 8.05
C ALA A 97 -1.12 14.60 6.81
N ILE A 98 -0.41 13.48 6.59
CA ILE A 98 -0.66 12.56 5.47
C ILE A 98 -2.01 11.86 5.66
N GLY A 99 -2.37 11.48 6.89
CA GLY A 99 -3.66 10.88 7.21
C GLY A 99 -4.84 11.73 6.73
N ARG A 100 -4.79 13.06 6.90
CA ARG A 100 -5.85 13.96 6.40
C ARG A 100 -5.97 13.94 4.87
N LEU A 101 -4.85 13.85 4.15
CA LEU A 101 -4.86 13.80 2.68
C LEU A 101 -5.54 12.54 2.15
N SER A 102 -5.54 11.45 2.91
CA SER A 102 -6.21 10.19 2.53
C SER A 102 -7.73 10.33 2.30
N HIS A 103 -8.37 11.38 2.82
CA HIS A 103 -9.80 11.61 2.56
C HIS A 103 -10.09 12.02 1.11
N GLN A 104 -9.14 12.72 0.49
CA GLN A 104 -9.30 13.32 -0.84
C GLN A 104 -8.40 12.66 -1.89
N ALA A 105 -7.41 11.88 -1.48
CA ALA A 105 -6.53 11.13 -2.36
C ALA A 105 -7.24 9.91 -2.97
N ARG A 106 -6.94 9.61 -4.24
CA ARG A 106 -7.31 8.33 -4.87
C ARG A 106 -6.53 7.19 -4.22
N MET A 107 -5.25 7.43 -3.97
CA MET A 107 -4.33 6.52 -3.28
C MET A 107 -3.20 7.32 -2.63
N LEU A 108 -2.73 6.87 -1.47
CA LEU A 108 -1.48 7.33 -0.87
C LEU A 108 -0.34 6.39 -1.27
N VAL A 109 0.82 6.93 -1.58
CA VAL A 109 2.05 6.17 -1.86
C VAL A 109 3.12 6.56 -0.84
N LEU A 110 3.70 5.56 -0.19
CA LEU A 110 4.73 5.72 0.82
C LEU A 110 5.94 4.84 0.48
N GLY A 111 7.13 5.34 0.78
CA GLY A 111 8.33 4.48 0.75
C GLY A 111 8.33 3.47 1.90
N SER A 112 8.71 2.24 1.61
CA SER A 112 8.97 1.23 2.62
C SER A 112 10.33 1.49 3.28
N ARG A 113 10.45 1.03 4.52
CA ARG A 113 11.73 0.91 5.20
C ARG A 113 12.14 -0.55 5.15
N HIS A 114 12.83 -0.99 4.11
CA HIS A 114 13.68 -2.17 4.26
C HIS A 114 14.94 -1.70 4.98
N LEU A 115 14.88 -1.77 6.31
CA LEU A 115 16.09 -1.85 7.10
C LEU A 115 16.85 -3.06 6.56
N SER A 116 18.06 -2.86 6.06
CA SER A 116 18.99 -3.95 5.77
C SER A 116 18.90 -4.96 6.92
N ARG A 117 18.87 -6.27 6.61
CA ARG A 117 18.52 -7.41 7.48
C ARG A 117 19.14 -7.45 8.91
N THR A 118 20.00 -6.49 9.26
CA THR A 118 20.71 -6.33 10.54
C THR A 118 20.19 -5.20 11.43
N ALA A 119 19.26 -4.34 11.00
CA ALA A 119 18.75 -3.23 11.82
C ALA A 119 17.25 -3.40 12.17
N GLU A 120 17.03 -4.25 13.18
CA GLU A 120 15.93 -4.30 14.16
C GLU A 120 14.52 -3.78 13.84
N LEU A 121 13.59 -4.72 14.11
CA LEU A 121 12.24 -4.50 14.62
C LEU A 121 12.23 -3.41 15.72
N PHE A 122 11.20 -2.55 15.76
CA PHE A 122 10.95 -1.56 16.82
C PHE A 122 11.68 -0.20 16.74
N SER A 123 11.85 0.39 15.55
CA SER A 123 12.23 1.82 15.48
C SER A 123 11.02 2.75 15.68
N ALA A 124 11.10 3.59 16.71
CA ALA A 124 10.09 4.57 17.16
C ALA A 124 9.80 5.75 16.19
N GLY A 125 9.97 5.55 14.87
CA GLY A 125 9.84 6.61 13.86
C GLY A 125 9.23 6.16 12.53
N SER A 126 8.49 5.05 12.50
CA SER A 126 7.78 4.62 11.29
C SER A 126 6.50 5.45 11.08
N THR A 127 6.42 6.14 9.94
CA THR A 127 5.20 6.84 9.50
C THR A 127 4.26 5.89 8.74
N VAL A 128 4.78 4.82 8.15
CA VAL A 128 4.04 3.89 7.29
C VAL A 128 2.92 3.18 8.04
N VAL A 129 3.25 2.44 9.11
CA VAL A 129 2.26 1.64 9.85
C VAL A 129 1.12 2.52 10.41
N PRO A 130 1.40 3.65 11.09
CA PRO A 130 0.34 4.53 11.57
C PRO A 130 -0.51 5.15 10.46
N VAL A 131 0.09 5.55 9.32
CA VAL A 131 -0.66 6.10 8.17
C VAL A 131 -1.55 5.03 7.56
N VAL A 132 -1.02 3.84 7.27
CA VAL A 132 -1.80 2.71 6.76
C VAL A 132 -2.98 2.39 7.70
N ALA A 133 -2.75 2.40 9.01
CA ALA A 133 -3.78 2.10 10.00
C ALA A 133 -4.95 3.11 10.04
N GLN A 134 -4.74 4.36 9.60
CA GLN A 134 -5.74 5.42 9.68
C GLN A 134 -6.23 5.95 8.33
N ALA A 135 -5.63 5.53 7.22
CA ALA A 135 -5.97 6.03 5.90
C ALA A 135 -7.41 5.67 5.48
N HIS A 136 -8.05 6.61 4.79
CA HIS A 136 -9.41 6.51 4.24
C HIS A 136 -9.44 6.20 2.73
N CYS A 137 -8.27 6.04 2.11
CA CYS A 137 -8.09 5.57 0.74
C CYS A 137 -7.08 4.40 0.73
N PRO A 138 -6.94 3.68 -0.40
CA PRO A 138 -5.85 2.73 -0.57
C PRO A 138 -4.48 3.35 -0.28
N VAL A 139 -3.59 2.57 0.32
CA VAL A 139 -2.19 2.96 0.57
C VAL A 139 -1.26 1.93 -0.04
N ALA A 140 -0.44 2.36 -1.01
CA ALA A 140 0.66 1.59 -1.56
C ALA A 140 1.94 1.89 -0.79
N VAL A 141 2.60 0.84 -0.29
CA VAL A 141 3.90 0.92 0.36
C VAL A 141 4.93 0.29 -0.57
N VAL A 142 5.84 1.10 -1.08
CA VAL A 142 6.77 0.75 -2.16
C VAL A 142 8.18 0.61 -1.58
N GLY A 143 8.72 -0.61 -1.62
CA GLY A 143 10.09 -0.90 -1.21
C GLY A 143 11.08 -0.90 -2.37
N ASN A 144 12.32 -1.23 -2.04
CA ASN A 144 13.34 -1.52 -3.06
C ASN A 144 13.05 -2.89 -3.67
N PRO A 145 12.95 -3.00 -5.01
CA PRO A 145 12.79 -4.31 -5.63
C PRO A 145 14.04 -5.14 -5.36
N GLU A 146 13.90 -6.28 -4.68
CA GLU A 146 14.98 -7.26 -4.56
C GLU A 146 15.07 -8.15 -5.82
N HIS A 147 14.01 -8.19 -6.63
CA HIS A 147 13.92 -9.02 -7.82
C HIS A 147 13.45 -8.22 -9.05
N ILE A 148 14.17 -8.38 -10.16
CA ILE A 148 13.72 -7.97 -11.49
C ILE A 148 13.24 -9.24 -12.18
N THR A 149 11.93 -9.42 -12.33
CA THR A 149 11.36 -10.62 -12.95
C THR A 149 11.31 -10.51 -14.49
N GLN A 150 11.48 -11.65 -15.16
CA GLN A 150 11.18 -11.83 -16.59
C GLN A 150 9.84 -12.55 -16.81
N GLU A 151 9.10 -12.85 -15.75
CA GLU A 151 7.79 -13.48 -15.82
C GLU A 151 6.75 -12.51 -16.38
N SER A 152 5.64 -13.08 -16.88
CA SER A 152 4.49 -12.28 -17.26
C SER A 152 3.94 -11.51 -16.05
N PRO A 153 3.55 -10.23 -16.20
CA PRO A 153 3.14 -9.40 -15.08
C PRO A 153 1.90 -9.96 -14.39
N TYR A 154 1.93 -10.04 -13.05
CA TYR A 154 0.77 -10.44 -12.25
C TYR A 154 0.69 -9.65 -10.94
N LEU A 155 -0.52 -9.57 -10.37
CA LEU A 155 -0.78 -9.13 -9.01
C LEU A 155 -1.25 -10.30 -8.16
N VAL A 156 -1.02 -10.19 -6.85
CA VAL A 156 -1.59 -11.11 -5.85
C VAL A 156 -2.65 -10.37 -5.06
N VAL A 157 -3.79 -11.00 -4.80
CA VAL A 157 -4.79 -10.48 -3.85
C VAL A 157 -5.09 -11.50 -2.76
N GLY A 158 -4.94 -11.07 -1.51
CA GLY A 158 -5.28 -11.88 -0.34
C GLY A 158 -6.77 -11.77 -0.03
N ILE A 159 -7.47 -12.91 -0.04
CA ILE A 159 -8.91 -12.99 0.18
C ILE A 159 -9.18 -13.81 1.43
N ASP A 160 -9.82 -13.16 2.39
CA ASP A 160 -10.32 -13.81 3.59
C ASP A 160 -11.85 -13.74 3.69
N GLY A 161 -12.53 -13.16 2.69
CA GLY A 161 -13.99 -12.99 2.63
C GLY A 161 -14.60 -11.99 3.62
N SER A 162 -13.79 -11.12 4.23
CA SER A 162 -14.24 -9.90 4.91
C SER A 162 -14.62 -8.78 3.91
N GLU A 163 -15.37 -7.76 4.34
CA GLU A 163 -15.68 -6.60 3.49
C GLU A 163 -14.42 -5.87 3.00
N SER A 164 -13.38 -5.81 3.84
CA SER A 164 -12.11 -5.19 3.44
C SER A 164 -11.39 -6.00 2.36
N SER A 165 -11.48 -7.34 2.36
CA SER A 165 -10.88 -8.15 1.29
C SER A 165 -11.72 -8.13 0.01
N LYS A 166 -13.04 -7.94 0.08
CA LYS A 166 -13.87 -7.65 -1.11
C LYS A 166 -13.48 -6.31 -1.75
N ALA A 167 -13.25 -5.27 -0.94
CA ALA A 167 -12.74 -3.99 -1.44
C ALA A 167 -11.32 -4.14 -2.03
N ALA A 168 -10.47 -4.96 -1.41
CA ALA A 168 -9.15 -5.30 -1.94
C ALA A 168 -9.24 -6.02 -3.29
N LEU A 169 -10.16 -6.96 -3.45
CA LEU A 169 -10.42 -7.63 -4.72
C LEU A 169 -10.84 -6.64 -5.81
N ALA A 170 -11.73 -5.71 -5.48
CA ALA A 170 -12.18 -4.68 -6.41
C ALA A 170 -11.02 -3.83 -6.93
N LEU A 171 -10.16 -3.36 -6.03
CA LEU A 171 -8.97 -2.61 -6.42
C LEU A 171 -7.99 -3.49 -7.21
N ALA A 172 -7.77 -4.74 -6.79
CA ALA A 172 -6.82 -5.63 -7.47
C ALA A 172 -7.19 -5.90 -8.93
N PHE A 173 -8.49 -6.06 -9.23
CA PHE A 173 -8.96 -6.16 -10.61
C PHE A 173 -8.69 -4.89 -11.42
N GLU A 174 -8.99 -3.72 -10.83
CA GLU A 174 -8.71 -2.44 -11.47
C GLU A 174 -7.21 -2.24 -11.74
N GLU A 175 -6.35 -2.57 -10.77
CA GLU A 175 -4.90 -2.48 -10.90
C GLU A 175 -4.35 -3.45 -11.97
N ALA A 176 -4.90 -4.67 -12.03
CA ALA A 176 -4.54 -5.70 -13.01
C ALA A 176 -4.91 -5.27 -14.43
N ASP A 177 -6.13 -4.77 -14.62
CA ASP A 177 -6.63 -4.24 -15.89
C ASP A 177 -5.77 -3.06 -16.39
N LEU A 178 -5.49 -2.08 -15.52
CA LEU A 178 -4.62 -0.92 -15.83
C LEU A 178 -3.17 -1.31 -16.21
N ARG A 179 -2.74 -2.53 -15.87
CA ARG A 179 -1.38 -3.03 -16.13
C ARG A 179 -1.32 -4.10 -17.20
N GLY A 180 -2.47 -4.57 -17.71
CA GLY A 180 -2.52 -5.76 -18.55
C GLY A 180 -1.90 -6.98 -17.85
N ALA A 181 -2.14 -7.12 -16.55
CA ALA A 181 -1.53 -8.14 -15.70
C ALA A 181 -2.54 -9.22 -15.31
N ALA A 182 -2.06 -10.44 -15.06
CA ALA A 182 -2.87 -11.49 -14.47
C ALA A 182 -3.17 -11.20 -12.98
N LEU A 183 -4.20 -11.81 -12.43
CA LEU A 183 -4.56 -11.69 -11.01
C LEU A 183 -4.61 -13.06 -10.33
N ARG A 184 -3.76 -13.25 -9.32
CA ARG A 184 -3.75 -14.44 -8.46
C ARG A 184 -4.55 -14.16 -7.19
N ALA A 185 -5.71 -14.79 -7.05
CA ALA A 185 -6.56 -14.65 -5.89
C ALA A 185 -6.29 -15.78 -4.89
N ILE A 186 -5.78 -15.43 -3.70
CA ILE A 186 -5.25 -16.38 -2.73
C ILE A 186 -6.06 -16.33 -1.43
N ALA A 187 -6.64 -17.45 -1.04
CA ALA A 187 -7.26 -17.63 0.26
C ALA A 187 -6.45 -18.63 1.09
N VAL A 188 -5.70 -18.15 2.08
CA VAL A 188 -4.82 -19.00 2.88
C VAL A 188 -5.62 -19.68 4.00
N TRP A 189 -5.53 -21.01 4.08
CA TRP A 189 -6.06 -21.75 5.21
C TRP A 189 -4.96 -22.02 6.25
N GLN A 190 -5.11 -21.43 7.43
CA GLN A 190 -4.24 -21.73 8.56
C GLN A 190 -4.95 -22.72 9.50
N PRO A 191 -4.54 -24.00 9.53
CA PRO A 191 -5.19 -24.98 10.40
C PRO A 191 -4.99 -24.60 11.88
N PRO A 192 -6.03 -24.69 12.72
CA PRO A 192 -5.88 -24.51 14.16
C PRO A 192 -4.97 -25.59 14.75
N VAL A 193 -4.25 -25.24 15.82
CA VAL A 193 -3.33 -26.16 16.54
C VAL A 193 -4.01 -27.47 16.94
N PHE A 194 -5.32 -27.41 17.22
CA PHE A 194 -6.16 -28.58 17.45
C PHE A 194 -7.23 -28.66 16.37
N LEU A 195 -7.00 -29.51 15.36
CA LEU A 195 -7.97 -29.81 14.31
C LEU A 195 -9.01 -30.79 14.84
N LEU A 196 -10.23 -30.30 15.07
CA LEU A 196 -11.41 -31.12 15.39
C LEU A 196 -12.26 -31.44 14.15
N HIS A 197 -11.94 -30.85 13.01
CA HIS A 197 -12.68 -30.96 11.76
C HIS A 197 -11.81 -31.59 10.66
N ASP A 198 -12.48 -32.19 9.68
CA ASP A 198 -11.85 -32.71 8.47
C ASP A 198 -11.23 -31.57 7.66
N GLU A 199 -9.94 -31.72 7.36
CA GLU A 199 -9.13 -30.79 6.57
C GLU A 199 -9.72 -30.55 5.18
N GLU A 200 -10.21 -31.60 4.51
CA GLU A 200 -10.76 -31.47 3.17
C GLU A 200 -12.04 -30.60 3.19
N VAL A 201 -12.88 -30.75 4.23
CA VAL A 201 -14.07 -29.91 4.40
C VAL A 201 -13.70 -28.44 4.58
N ALA A 202 -12.63 -28.15 5.34
CA ALA A 202 -12.16 -26.78 5.54
C ALA A 202 -11.58 -26.17 4.26
N LEU A 203 -10.80 -26.93 3.49
CA LEU A 203 -10.27 -26.50 2.19
C LEU A 203 -11.37 -26.24 1.17
N GLN A 204 -12.37 -27.12 1.10
CA GLN A 204 -13.54 -26.92 0.23
C GLN A 204 -14.31 -25.65 0.62
N ALA A 205 -14.45 -25.35 1.92
CA ALA A 205 -15.06 -24.11 2.37
C ALA A 205 -14.28 -22.86 1.93
N GLN A 206 -12.93 -22.89 1.95
CA GLN A 206 -12.11 -21.79 1.44
C GLN A 206 -12.24 -21.64 -0.08
N ARG A 207 -12.18 -22.74 -0.84
CA ARG A 207 -12.37 -22.73 -2.30
C ARG A 207 -13.73 -22.15 -2.68
N ARG A 208 -14.79 -22.55 -1.97
CA ARG A 208 -16.14 -22.02 -2.17
C ARG A 208 -16.21 -20.52 -1.87
N MET A 209 -15.68 -20.08 -0.72
CA MET A 209 -15.64 -18.66 -0.37
C MET A 209 -14.90 -17.83 -1.42
N LEU A 210 -13.77 -18.34 -1.90
CA LEU A 210 -12.95 -17.70 -2.92
C LEU A 210 -13.70 -17.59 -4.25
N ALA A 211 -14.35 -18.66 -4.70
CA ALA A 211 -15.18 -18.68 -5.92
C ALA A 211 -16.38 -17.73 -5.81
N GLU A 212 -17.11 -17.74 -4.70
CA GLU A 212 -18.25 -16.85 -4.46
C GLU A 212 -17.83 -15.37 -4.43
N THR A 213 -16.69 -15.06 -3.80
CA THR A 213 -16.18 -13.68 -3.69
C THR A 213 -15.70 -13.13 -5.04
N THR A 214 -15.17 -14.00 -5.91
CA THR A 214 -14.64 -13.65 -7.23
C THR A 214 -15.65 -13.78 -8.37
N ALA A 215 -16.86 -14.29 -8.08
CA ALA A 215 -17.91 -14.42 -9.06
C ALA A 215 -18.28 -13.07 -9.70
N GLY A 216 -18.46 -13.07 -11.03
CA GLY A 216 -18.85 -11.88 -11.80
C GLY A 216 -17.70 -10.94 -12.17
N TRP A 217 -16.54 -11.01 -11.52
CA TRP A 217 -15.43 -10.11 -11.83
C TRP A 217 -14.84 -10.33 -13.22
N SER A 218 -14.74 -11.57 -13.69
CA SER A 218 -14.28 -11.88 -15.06
C SER A 218 -15.23 -11.35 -16.14
N GLN A 219 -16.49 -11.04 -15.83
CA GLN A 219 -17.39 -10.37 -16.76
C GLN A 219 -17.15 -8.86 -16.80
N LYS A 220 -16.77 -8.27 -15.66
CA LYS A 220 -16.45 -6.84 -15.55
C LYS A 220 -15.06 -6.51 -16.10
N TYR A 221 -14.10 -7.42 -15.97
CA TYR A 221 -12.72 -7.30 -16.43
C TYR A 221 -12.36 -8.53 -17.29
N PRO A 222 -12.80 -8.58 -18.56
CA PRO A 222 -12.63 -9.75 -19.41
C PRO A 222 -11.16 -10.02 -19.78
N ASP A 223 -10.32 -8.99 -19.77
CA ASP A 223 -8.90 -9.08 -20.13
C ASP A 223 -8.01 -9.52 -18.95
N VAL A 224 -8.55 -9.56 -17.73
CA VAL A 224 -7.81 -9.99 -16.53
C VAL A 224 -7.92 -11.50 -16.35
N VAL A 225 -6.81 -12.20 -16.57
CA VAL A 225 -6.71 -13.65 -16.30
C VAL A 225 -6.66 -13.89 -14.79
N LEU A 226 -7.75 -14.44 -14.24
CA LEU A 226 -7.88 -14.77 -12.82
C LEU A 226 -7.46 -16.23 -12.55
N SER A 227 -6.59 -16.45 -11.55
CA SER A 227 -6.34 -17.77 -10.96
C SER A 227 -6.75 -17.80 -9.48
N HIS A 228 -7.07 -19.00 -8.99
CA HIS A 228 -7.47 -19.25 -7.60
C HIS A 228 -6.48 -20.18 -6.92
N GLU A 229 -6.03 -19.80 -5.72
CA GLU A 229 -5.11 -20.60 -4.92
C GLU A 229 -5.59 -20.65 -3.46
N VAL A 230 -5.50 -21.83 -2.86
CA VAL A 230 -5.87 -22.07 -1.46
C VAL A 230 -4.73 -22.81 -0.77
N PRO A 231 -3.61 -22.13 -0.46
CA PRO A 231 -2.49 -22.76 0.21
C PRO A 231 -2.79 -23.00 1.69
N ILE A 232 -2.06 -23.95 2.28
CA ILE A 232 -2.15 -24.32 3.69
C ILE A 232 -0.91 -23.79 4.39
N GLY A 233 -1.07 -22.83 5.30
CA GLY A 233 0.08 -22.21 5.93
C GLY A 233 -0.24 -20.93 6.67
N HIS A 234 0.81 -20.17 6.98
CA HIS A 234 0.67 -18.87 7.61
C HIS A 234 0.37 -17.79 6.56
N PRO A 235 -0.71 -17.00 6.67
CA PRO A 235 -1.13 -16.08 5.61
C PRO A 235 -0.06 -15.07 5.15
N VAL A 236 0.81 -14.61 6.06
CA VAL A 236 1.89 -13.69 5.69
C VAL A 236 2.96 -14.39 4.84
N GLU A 237 3.26 -15.65 5.15
CA GLU A 237 4.32 -16.38 4.46
C GLU A 237 3.85 -16.75 3.06
N GLU A 238 2.68 -17.37 2.96
CA GLU A 238 2.07 -17.77 1.68
C GLU A 238 1.84 -16.58 0.74
N LEU A 239 1.35 -15.44 1.26
CA LEU A 239 1.14 -14.25 0.44
C LEU A 239 2.44 -13.56 0.04
N ALA A 240 3.46 -13.55 0.91
CA ALA A 240 4.75 -12.97 0.58
C ALA A 240 5.50 -13.79 -0.46
N GLU A 241 5.47 -15.13 -0.34
CA GLU A 241 6.05 -16.06 -1.31
C GLU A 241 5.34 -15.95 -2.66
N ALA A 242 4.01 -16.02 -2.68
CA ALA A 242 3.25 -15.86 -3.91
C ALA A 242 3.49 -14.50 -4.59
N ALA A 243 3.87 -13.47 -3.83
CA ALA A 243 4.10 -12.13 -4.32
C ALA A 243 5.58 -11.78 -4.57
N GLU A 244 6.49 -12.75 -4.51
CA GLU A 244 7.94 -12.55 -4.67
C GLU A 244 8.31 -11.86 -6.00
N HIS A 245 7.57 -12.17 -7.07
CA HIS A 245 7.73 -11.57 -8.39
C HIS A 245 6.49 -10.81 -8.87
N ALA A 246 5.52 -10.58 -7.99
CA ALA A 246 4.32 -9.82 -8.33
C ALA A 246 4.62 -8.33 -8.51
N LEU A 247 3.82 -7.65 -9.34
CA LEU A 247 3.84 -6.20 -9.45
C LEU A 247 3.38 -5.51 -8.16
N ALA A 248 2.47 -6.16 -7.42
CA ALA A 248 2.03 -5.77 -6.09
C ALA A 248 1.23 -6.90 -5.43
N VAL A 249 1.16 -6.87 -4.10
CA VAL A 249 0.21 -7.64 -3.29
C VAL A 249 -0.86 -6.72 -2.72
N VAL A 250 -2.13 -7.05 -2.97
CA VAL A 250 -3.30 -6.27 -2.55
C VAL A 250 -4.02 -6.98 -1.41
N VAL A 251 -4.24 -6.29 -0.30
CA VAL A 251 -4.90 -6.86 0.89
C VAL A 251 -5.84 -5.87 1.55
N GLY A 252 -6.89 -6.38 2.18
CA GLY A 252 -7.74 -5.59 3.06
C GLY A 252 -6.95 -5.12 4.28
N ARG A 253 -7.17 -3.87 4.72
CA ARG A 253 -6.52 -3.31 5.92
C ARG A 253 -6.86 -4.10 7.19
N ARG A 254 -8.04 -4.73 7.22
CA ARG A 254 -8.53 -5.59 8.31
C ARG A 254 -9.06 -6.89 7.72
N GLY A 255 -8.98 -7.96 8.50
CA GLY A 255 -9.52 -9.27 8.10
C GLY A 255 -10.61 -9.79 9.03
N ARG A 256 -10.93 -11.07 8.91
CA ARG A 256 -11.92 -11.79 9.74
C ARG A 256 -11.49 -11.95 11.20
N GLY A 257 -10.19 -12.07 11.45
CA GLY A 257 -9.61 -12.24 12.79
C GLY A 257 -8.97 -10.95 13.28
N GLY A 258 -9.66 -10.20 14.13
CA GLY A 258 -9.14 -8.98 14.74
C GLY A 258 -10.01 -8.52 15.89
N TYR A 259 -9.40 -7.95 16.93
CA TYR A 259 -10.14 -7.29 18.01
C TYR A 259 -10.78 -6.01 17.48
N SER A 260 -12.00 -5.68 17.94
CA SER A 260 -12.77 -4.49 17.51
C SER A 260 -12.03 -3.15 17.67
N GLY A 261 -10.95 -3.11 18.47
CA GLY A 261 -10.07 -1.93 18.64
C GLY A 261 -8.83 -1.86 17.73
N MET A 262 -8.54 -2.91 16.94
CA MET A 262 -7.31 -2.96 16.14
C MET A 262 -7.50 -2.24 14.80
N ARG A 263 -6.66 -1.24 14.53
CA ARG A 263 -6.73 -0.41 13.31
C ARG A 263 -6.05 -1.03 12.08
N LEU A 264 -5.23 -2.06 12.28
CA LEU A 264 -4.43 -2.73 11.24
C LEU A 264 -4.36 -4.24 11.50
N GLY A 265 -4.67 -5.07 10.50
CA GLY A 265 -4.58 -6.53 10.63
C GLY A 265 -3.15 -7.05 10.73
N SER A 266 -2.96 -8.19 11.41
CA SER A 266 -1.65 -8.86 11.56
C SER A 266 -1.03 -9.25 10.21
N VAL A 267 -1.85 -9.67 9.25
CA VAL A 267 -1.39 -10.03 7.89
C VAL A 267 -0.78 -8.82 7.18
N VAL A 268 -1.46 -7.67 7.24
CA VAL A 268 -0.94 -6.43 6.65
C VAL A 268 0.36 -6.02 7.33
N HIS A 269 0.40 -6.05 8.66
CA HIS A 269 1.62 -5.73 9.40
C HIS A 269 2.79 -6.63 8.98
N GLY A 270 2.57 -7.94 8.89
CA GLY A 270 3.58 -8.89 8.44
C GLY A 270 4.04 -8.67 7.00
N LEU A 271 3.11 -8.41 6.07
CA LEU A 271 3.43 -8.15 4.66
C LEU A 271 4.25 -6.88 4.46
N LEU A 272 3.96 -5.81 5.21
CA LEU A 272 4.77 -4.57 5.18
C LEU A 272 6.25 -4.80 5.57
N HIS A 273 6.56 -5.92 6.23
CA HIS A 273 7.91 -6.29 6.62
C HIS A 273 8.53 -7.39 5.75
N ARG A 274 7.72 -8.22 5.09
CA ARG A 274 8.19 -9.43 4.40
C ARG A 274 7.98 -9.46 2.89
N ALA A 275 7.04 -8.68 2.36
CA ALA A 275 6.81 -8.64 0.92
C ALA A 275 7.97 -7.92 0.22
N PHE A 276 8.44 -8.50 -0.88
CA PHE A 276 9.48 -7.91 -1.75
C PHE A 276 8.90 -7.01 -2.84
N CYS A 277 7.59 -7.06 -3.05
CA CYS A 277 6.86 -6.20 -3.97
C CYS A 277 6.08 -5.11 -3.21
N PRO A 278 5.57 -4.08 -3.92
CA PRO A 278 4.67 -3.10 -3.34
C PRO A 278 3.46 -3.75 -2.63
N VAL A 279 3.17 -3.29 -1.41
CA VAL A 279 2.00 -3.73 -0.64
C VAL A 279 0.91 -2.67 -0.74
N ILE A 280 -0.22 -3.03 -1.35
CA ILE A 280 -1.39 -2.15 -1.47
C ILE A 280 -2.42 -2.57 -0.42
N THR A 281 -2.72 -1.67 0.50
CA THR A 281 -3.68 -1.89 1.57
C THR A 281 -4.96 -1.13 1.29
N VAL A 282 -6.11 -1.79 1.44
CA VAL A 282 -7.41 -1.20 1.12
C VAL A 282 -8.26 -1.05 2.39
N PRO A 283 -8.66 0.17 2.79
CA PRO A 283 -9.58 0.34 3.91
C PRO A 283 -10.96 -0.22 3.54
N ALA A 284 -11.66 -0.79 4.52
CA ALA A 284 -13.10 -1.03 4.38
C ALA A 284 -13.84 0.32 4.29
N GLU A 285 -14.89 0.38 3.47
CA GLU A 285 -15.80 1.52 3.36
C GLU A 285 -16.54 1.81 4.69
#